data_AF-A0A4P5T424-F1
#
_entry.id   AF-A0A4P5T424-F1
#
_cell.length_a   1.000
_cell.length_b   1.000
_cell.length_c   1.000
_cell.angle_alpha   90.00
_cell.angle_beta   90.00
_cell.angle_gamma   90.00
#
_symmetry.space_group_name_H-M   'P 1'
#
loop_
_entity.id
_entity.type
_entity.pdbx_description
1 polymer ?
#
loop_
_entity_poly.entity_id
_entity_poly.type
_entity_poly.pdbx_seq_one_letter_code
_entity_poly.pdbx_strand_id
1 'polypeptide(L)'
;MKNTNEKETKIERKKNPLSSFKYAEEGVLHSFRTQPHMRFHFYVLVVVLLSGLLLNFDNHEMLALLFSITLVIVAEMFNTVVEVIVDMITDGYRPAAKLAKDVAAGAVLVAAMNATLAGVLIFFGRQHLTDIQDQMHRNLPPDITKVAIIGVVSLALIVIISKLITNTGTPFQGGIISGHSAIGFLLAMTILFTANNPAIAFLAILLAVLVAQSRIEAGFHSLREVILGAVLAILLTGLVYRGLPLLKTFFPSKSPTTTKQTTLLPHATQRAEGSTRRVGGDPTLG
;
A
#
# COMPACT_ATOMS: atom_id res chain seq x y z
N MET A 1 57.34 25.92 31.08
CA MET A 1 56.78 26.61 29.88
C MET A 1 56.80 25.57 28.76
N LYS A 2 55.71 25.11 28.14
CA LYS A 2 54.39 25.68 27.86
C LYS A 2 53.29 24.64 28.15
N ASN A 3 52.22 25.10 28.81
CA ASN A 3 50.90 24.46 28.78
C ASN A 3 50.29 24.74 27.41
N THR A 4 49.92 23.70 26.66
CA THR A 4 49.03 23.83 25.52
C THR A 4 47.77 23.03 25.82
N ASN A 5 46.81 23.71 26.42
CA ASN A 5 45.42 23.26 26.51
C ASN A 5 44.87 23.15 25.09
N GLU A 6 44.79 21.93 24.56
CA GLU A 6 43.90 21.63 23.45
C GLU A 6 42.47 21.80 23.94
N LYS A 7 41.88 22.96 23.61
CA LYS A 7 40.45 23.18 23.74
C LYS A 7 39.76 22.27 22.74
N GLU A 8 39.30 21.11 23.21
CA GLU A 8 38.29 20.31 22.52
C GLU A 8 37.13 21.24 22.14
N THR A 9 37.05 21.58 20.85
CA THR A 9 35.97 22.41 20.34
C THR A 9 34.77 21.51 20.21
N LYS A 10 34.02 21.36 21.30
CA LYS A 10 32.72 20.66 21.32
C LYS A 10 31.78 21.44 20.41
N ILE A 11 31.75 21.10 19.13
CA ILE A 11 30.78 21.65 18.18
C ILE A 11 29.41 21.11 18.60
N GLU A 12 28.72 21.83 19.47
CA GLU A 12 27.28 21.65 19.67
C GLU A 12 26.58 22.05 18.36
N ARG A 13 26.51 21.09 17.42
CA ARG A 13 25.59 21.20 16.29
C ARG A 13 24.19 21.24 16.89
N LYS A 14 23.53 22.42 16.86
CA LYS A 14 22.08 22.48 17.04
C LYS A 14 21.47 21.50 16.03
N LYS A 15 21.03 20.34 16.52
CA LYS A 15 20.41 19.29 15.71
C LYS A 15 19.05 19.82 15.28
N ASN A 16 18.98 20.41 14.08
CA ASN A 16 17.69 20.70 13.47
C ASN A 16 16.97 19.34 13.30
N PRO A 17 15.72 19.16 13.74
CA PRO A 17 15.02 17.88 13.62
C PRO A 17 14.94 17.41 12.16
N LEU A 18 14.85 18.36 11.21
CA LEU A 18 14.92 18.11 9.77
C LEU A 18 16.25 17.45 9.33
N SER A 19 17.36 17.75 10.01
CA SER A 19 18.65 17.10 9.72
C SER A 19 18.70 15.65 10.19
N SER A 20 18.07 15.32 11.32
CA SER A 20 17.98 13.94 11.83
C SER A 20 17.14 13.04 10.93
N PHE A 21 16.03 13.55 10.38
CA PHE A 21 15.24 12.84 9.38
C PHE A 21 16.04 12.56 8.11
N LYS A 22 16.80 13.55 7.61
CA LYS A 22 17.66 13.38 6.44
C LYS A 22 18.70 12.26 6.65
N TYR A 23 19.32 12.18 7.83
CA TYR A 23 20.27 11.11 8.12
C TYR A 23 19.60 9.72 8.18
N ALA A 24 18.40 9.63 8.76
CA ALA A 24 17.65 8.37 8.79
C ALA A 24 17.24 7.91 7.38
N GLU A 25 16.78 8.86 6.55
CA GLU A 25 16.45 8.65 5.14
C GLU A 25 17.66 8.16 4.33
N GLU A 26 18.82 8.80 4.48
CA GLU A 26 20.06 8.37 3.83
C GLU A 26 20.46 6.95 4.26
N GLY A 27 20.28 6.58 5.54
CA GLY A 27 20.54 5.24 6.04
C GLY A 27 19.65 4.17 5.41
N VAL A 28 18.33 4.41 5.36
CA VAL A 28 17.38 3.49 4.70
C VAL A 28 17.70 3.35 3.21
N LEU A 29 18.00 4.46 2.54
CA LEU A 29 18.35 4.47 1.12
C LEU A 29 19.66 3.72 0.84
N HIS A 30 20.66 3.87 1.72
CA HIS A 30 21.91 3.15 1.62
C HIS A 30 21.66 1.63 1.71
N SER A 31 20.99 1.16 2.75
CA SER A 31 20.65 -0.28 2.92
C SER A 31 19.86 -0.82 1.73
N PHE A 32 18.88 -0.06 1.20
CA PHE A 32 18.13 -0.49 0.03
C PHE A 32 19.03 -0.65 -1.21
N ARG A 33 19.95 0.29 -1.46
CA ARG A 33 20.79 0.27 -2.67
C ARG A 33 21.85 -0.81 -2.61
N THR A 34 22.46 -1.02 -1.46
CA THR A 34 23.56 -1.98 -1.30
C THR A 34 23.06 -3.39 -1.16
N GLN A 35 21.97 -3.63 -0.42
CA GLN A 35 21.54 -4.98 -0.05
C GLN A 35 20.46 -5.54 -0.99
N PRO A 36 20.69 -6.66 -1.70
CA PRO A 36 19.68 -7.30 -2.54
C PRO A 36 18.46 -7.81 -1.76
N HIS A 37 18.67 -8.37 -0.57
CA HIS A 37 17.61 -8.90 0.29
C HIS A 37 16.65 -7.78 0.76
N MET A 38 17.20 -6.62 1.13
CA MET A 38 16.41 -5.42 1.45
C MET A 38 15.47 -5.02 0.29
N ARG A 39 15.94 -5.08 -0.96
CA ARG A 39 15.12 -4.78 -2.15
C ARG A 39 13.98 -5.79 -2.33
N PHE A 40 14.27 -7.06 -2.11
CA PHE A 40 13.26 -8.12 -2.16
C PHE A 40 12.18 -7.90 -1.10
N HIS A 41 12.55 -7.62 0.15
CA HIS A 41 11.58 -7.38 1.22
C HIS A 41 10.71 -6.14 0.95
N PHE A 42 11.28 -5.09 0.37
CA PHE A 42 10.52 -3.93 -0.05
C PHE A 42 9.54 -4.24 -1.20
N TYR A 43 9.95 -5.08 -2.16
CA TYR A 43 9.05 -5.56 -3.21
C TYR A 43 7.89 -6.39 -2.62
N VAL A 44 8.17 -7.28 -1.67
CA VAL A 44 7.14 -8.05 -0.97
C VAL A 44 6.18 -7.14 -0.21
N LEU A 45 6.67 -6.10 0.46
CA LEU A 45 5.84 -5.09 1.11
C LEU A 45 4.82 -4.48 0.14
N VAL A 46 5.28 -4.07 -1.04
CA VAL A 46 4.45 -3.47 -2.08
C VAL A 46 3.36 -4.45 -2.53
N VAL A 47 3.74 -5.69 -2.84
CA VAL A 47 2.81 -6.72 -3.31
C VAL A 47 1.77 -7.06 -2.25
N VAL A 48 2.18 -7.18 -0.99
CA VAL A 48 1.26 -7.51 0.12
C VAL A 48 0.29 -6.37 0.38
N LEU A 49 0.74 -5.12 0.37
CA LEU A 49 -0.15 -3.95 0.49
C LEU A 49 -1.19 -3.93 -0.63
N LEU A 50 -0.76 -4.08 -1.88
CA LEU A 50 -1.70 -4.12 -3.01
C LEU A 50 -2.68 -5.29 -2.91
N SER A 51 -2.19 -6.46 -2.49
CA SER A 51 -3.03 -7.64 -2.30
C SER A 51 -4.07 -7.41 -1.20
N GLY A 52 -3.68 -6.86 -0.05
CA GLY A 52 -4.62 -6.63 1.04
C GLY A 52 -5.67 -5.57 0.70
N LEU A 53 -5.30 -4.54 -0.09
CA LEU A 53 -6.28 -3.58 -0.60
C LEU A 53 -7.24 -4.21 -1.63
N LEU A 54 -6.73 -5.06 -2.53
CA LEU A 54 -7.55 -5.73 -3.56
C LEU A 54 -8.47 -6.80 -2.99
N LEU A 55 -8.01 -7.50 -1.95
CA LEU A 55 -8.72 -8.60 -1.31
C LEU A 55 -9.58 -8.14 -0.12
N ASN A 56 -9.55 -6.85 0.24
CA ASN A 56 -10.33 -6.26 1.34
C ASN A 56 -10.00 -6.85 2.72
N PHE A 57 -8.70 -6.93 3.02
CA PHE A 57 -8.22 -7.37 4.34
C PHE A 57 -8.75 -6.43 5.42
N ASP A 58 -9.11 -7.00 6.56
CA ASP A 58 -9.52 -6.24 7.73
C ASP A 58 -8.35 -5.40 8.28
N ASN A 59 -8.66 -4.34 9.03
CA ASN A 59 -7.67 -3.45 9.62
C ASN A 59 -6.67 -4.19 10.51
N HIS A 60 -7.13 -5.23 11.25
CA HIS A 60 -6.26 -6.04 12.09
C HIS A 60 -5.30 -6.91 11.27
N GLU A 61 -5.76 -7.44 10.14
CA GLU A 61 -4.95 -8.24 9.22
C GLU A 61 -3.89 -7.37 8.53
N MET A 62 -4.29 -6.19 8.06
CA MET A 62 -3.37 -5.23 7.45
C MET A 62 -2.29 -4.77 8.44
N LEU A 63 -2.68 -4.50 9.69
CA LEU A 63 -1.75 -4.11 10.75
C LEU A 63 -0.75 -5.23 11.06
N ALA A 64 -1.22 -6.48 11.15
CA ALA A 64 -0.36 -7.64 11.41
C ALA A 64 0.66 -7.87 10.28
N LEU A 65 0.25 -7.70 9.01
CA LEU A 65 1.15 -7.80 7.85
C LEU A 65 2.17 -6.66 7.83
N LEU A 66 1.71 -5.43 8.00
CA LEU A 66 2.58 -4.25 8.06
C LEU A 66 3.64 -4.39 9.16
N PHE A 67 3.21 -4.81 10.35
CA PHE A 67 4.12 -5.03 11.47
C PHE A 67 5.15 -6.12 11.14
N SER A 68 4.68 -7.26 10.61
CA SER A 68 5.56 -8.39 10.30
C SER A 68 6.59 -8.06 9.23
N ILE A 69 6.20 -7.36 8.16
CA ILE A 69 7.13 -6.99 7.09
C ILE A 69 8.10 -5.89 7.55
N THR A 70 7.62 -4.93 8.33
CA THR A 70 8.47 -3.89 8.93
C THR A 70 9.52 -4.51 9.84
N LEU A 71 9.16 -5.54 10.61
CA LEU A 71 10.10 -6.27 11.46
C LEU A 71 11.24 -6.91 10.65
N VAL A 72 10.93 -7.49 9.48
CA VAL A 72 11.94 -8.05 8.58
C VAL A 72 12.89 -6.97 8.06
N ILE A 73 12.34 -5.84 7.62
CA ILE A 73 13.12 -4.69 7.13
C ILE A 73 14.07 -4.18 8.23
N VAL A 74 13.58 -4.06 9.46
CA VAL A 74 14.40 -3.65 10.60
C VAL A 74 15.50 -4.68 10.86
N ALA A 75 15.19 -5.97 10.88
CA ALA A 75 16.19 -7.02 11.06
C ALA A 75 17.28 -6.99 9.97
N GLU A 76 16.90 -6.76 8.71
CA GLU A 76 17.83 -6.64 7.58
C GLU A 76 18.77 -5.43 7.73
N MET A 77 18.24 -4.30 8.22
CA MET A 77 19.05 -3.12 8.52
C MET A 77 20.04 -3.39 9.66
N PHE A 78 19.61 -4.10 10.72
CA PHE A 78 20.52 -4.51 11.79
C PHE A 78 21.58 -5.50 11.29
N ASN A 79 21.23 -6.43 10.40
CA ASN A 79 22.21 -7.31 9.76
C ASN A 79 23.28 -6.50 9.01
N THR A 80 22.86 -5.50 8.25
CA THR A 80 23.78 -4.57 7.57
C THR A 80 24.70 -3.83 8.55
N VAL A 81 24.16 -3.36 9.68
CA VAL A 81 24.97 -2.70 10.73
C VAL A 81 26.03 -3.65 11.29
N VAL A 82 25.65 -4.89 11.59
CA VAL A 82 26.59 -5.91 12.08
C VAL A 82 27.67 -6.22 11.05
N GLU A 83 27.31 -6.40 9.78
CA GLU A 83 28.26 -6.60 8.69
C GLU A 83 29.30 -5.47 8.63
N VAL A 84 28.84 -4.22 8.59
CA VAL A 84 29.70 -3.03 8.52
C VAL A 84 30.62 -2.92 9.74
N ILE A 85 30.11 -3.14 10.95
CA ILE A 85 30.93 -3.08 12.18
C ILE A 85 31.98 -4.20 12.18
N VAL A 86 31.59 -5.42 11.83
CA VAL A 86 32.50 -6.56 11.81
C VAL A 86 33.60 -6.34 10.78
N ASP A 87 33.24 -5.92 9.56
CA ASP A 87 34.19 -5.65 8.47
C ASP A 87 35.12 -4.47 8.75
N MET A 88 34.70 -3.52 9.59
CA MET A 88 35.55 -2.42 10.04
C MET A 88 36.62 -2.87 11.06
N ILE A 89 36.36 -3.91 11.84
CA ILE A 89 37.21 -4.33 12.98
C ILE A 89 38.08 -5.55 12.62
N THR A 90 37.77 -6.27 11.54
CA THR A 90 38.47 -7.51 11.17
C THR A 90 39.05 -7.47 9.75
N ASP A 91 40.37 -7.62 9.65
CA ASP A 91 41.08 -7.72 8.36
C ASP A 91 41.20 -9.17 7.84
N GLY A 92 40.63 -10.14 8.55
CA GLY A 92 40.73 -11.55 8.21
C GLY A 92 39.70 -12.41 8.94
N TYR A 93 39.74 -13.72 8.66
CA TYR A 93 38.79 -14.66 9.26
C TYR A 93 38.99 -14.77 10.78
N ARG A 94 37.93 -14.46 11.54
CA ARG A 94 37.87 -14.65 12.99
C ARG A 94 36.60 -15.42 13.37
N PRO A 95 36.69 -16.50 14.16
CA PRO A 95 35.51 -17.29 14.55
C PRO A 95 34.40 -16.45 15.22
N ALA A 96 34.77 -15.47 16.04
CA ALA A 96 33.81 -14.57 16.69
C ALA A 96 33.11 -13.62 15.69
N ALA A 97 33.85 -13.12 14.68
CA ALA A 97 33.30 -12.30 13.61
C ALA A 97 32.28 -13.08 12.77
N LYS A 98 32.62 -14.35 12.45
CA LYS A 98 31.69 -15.27 11.79
C LYS A 98 30.42 -15.45 12.62
N LEU A 99 30.55 -15.77 13.92
CA LEU A 99 29.40 -15.97 14.80
C LEU A 99 28.48 -14.73 14.86
N ALA A 100 29.06 -13.53 14.95
CA ALA A 100 28.27 -12.30 14.96
C ALA A 100 27.44 -12.13 13.69
N LYS A 101 28.04 -12.37 12.51
CA LYS A 101 27.34 -12.33 11.22
C LYS A 101 26.28 -13.43 11.11
N ASP A 102 26.61 -14.65 11.53
CA ASP A 102 25.68 -15.79 11.49
C ASP A 102 24.45 -15.54 12.38
N VAL A 103 24.63 -14.95 13.57
CA VAL A 103 23.52 -14.59 14.48
C VAL A 103 22.66 -13.47 13.88
N ALA A 104 23.27 -12.47 13.27
CA ALA A 104 22.55 -11.37 12.62
C ALA A 104 21.70 -11.87 11.45
N ALA A 105 22.27 -12.72 10.58
CA ALA A 105 21.54 -13.39 9.52
C ALA A 105 20.42 -14.30 10.07
N GLY A 106 20.68 -14.99 11.20
CA GLY A 106 19.68 -15.78 11.90
C GLY A 106 18.48 -14.95 12.40
N ALA A 107 18.71 -13.72 12.87
CA ALA A 107 17.64 -12.82 13.27
C ALA A 107 16.74 -12.40 12.10
N VAL A 108 17.34 -12.13 10.93
CA VAL A 108 16.58 -11.89 9.68
C VAL A 108 15.73 -13.11 9.32
N LEU A 109 16.29 -14.31 9.40
CA LEU A 109 15.57 -15.55 9.10
C LEU A 109 14.34 -15.74 10.02
N VAL A 110 14.50 -15.52 11.32
CA VAL A 110 13.38 -15.62 12.28
C VAL A 110 12.30 -14.59 11.98
N ALA A 111 12.67 -13.34 11.69
CA ALA A 111 11.72 -12.30 11.29
C ALA A 111 10.98 -12.68 9.98
N ALA A 112 11.72 -13.21 9.00
CA ALA A 112 11.15 -13.63 7.72
C ALA A 112 10.17 -14.80 7.90
N MET A 113 10.50 -15.79 8.74
CA MET A 113 9.59 -16.88 9.09
C MET A 113 8.30 -16.36 9.74
N ASN A 114 8.40 -15.40 10.66
CA ASN A 114 7.22 -14.76 11.26
C ASN A 114 6.35 -14.07 10.19
N ALA A 115 6.96 -13.30 9.28
CA ALA A 115 6.23 -12.64 8.20
C ALA A 115 5.59 -13.63 7.23
N THR A 116 6.25 -14.74 6.91
CA THR A 116 5.67 -15.82 6.11
C THR A 116 4.49 -16.47 6.83
N LEU A 117 4.60 -16.79 8.11
CA LEU A 117 3.51 -17.39 8.88
C LEU A 117 2.31 -16.44 9.00
N ALA A 118 2.55 -15.16 9.31
CA ALA A 118 1.49 -14.15 9.34
C ALA A 118 0.79 -14.02 7.98
N GLY A 119 1.57 -13.98 6.89
CA GLY A 119 1.06 -14.00 5.52
C GLY A 119 0.19 -15.23 5.25
N VAL A 120 0.69 -16.42 5.53
CA VAL A 120 -0.07 -17.67 5.30
C VAL A 120 -1.36 -17.69 6.13
N LEU A 121 -1.32 -17.30 7.40
CA LEU A 121 -2.50 -17.31 8.26
C LEU A 121 -3.59 -16.35 7.78
N ILE A 122 -3.21 -15.19 7.25
CA ILE A 122 -4.17 -14.20 6.74
C ILE A 122 -4.70 -14.62 5.37
N PHE A 123 -3.83 -14.98 4.43
CA PHE A 123 -4.25 -15.36 3.07
C PHE A 123 -5.02 -16.68 3.00
N PHE A 124 -4.67 -17.66 3.84
CA PHE A 124 -5.33 -18.98 3.90
C PHE A 124 -6.25 -19.13 5.10
N GLY A 125 -6.50 -18.05 5.85
CA GLY A 125 -7.50 -17.99 6.90
C GLY A 125 -8.89 -18.30 6.34
N ARG A 126 -9.61 -19.23 6.98
CA ARG A 126 -10.87 -19.81 6.47
C ARG A 126 -11.95 -18.78 6.14
N GLN A 127 -11.96 -17.61 6.79
CA GLN A 127 -12.93 -16.53 6.56
C GLN A 127 -12.65 -15.77 5.26
N HIS A 128 -11.37 -15.63 4.88
CA HIS A 128 -10.97 -14.87 3.70
C HIS A 128 -11.21 -15.62 2.39
N LEU A 129 -11.08 -16.95 2.40
CA LEU A 129 -11.37 -17.79 1.23
C LEU A 129 -12.88 -17.77 0.88
N THR A 130 -13.76 -17.73 1.88
CA THR A 130 -15.20 -17.62 1.69
C THR A 130 -15.60 -16.23 1.20
N ASP A 131 -14.98 -15.17 1.73
CA ASP A 131 -15.27 -13.79 1.33
C ASP A 131 -14.75 -13.44 -0.07
N ILE A 132 -13.60 -13.97 -0.49
CA ILE A 132 -13.11 -13.82 -1.88
C ILE A 132 -14.09 -14.48 -2.86
N GLN A 133 -14.62 -15.65 -2.49
CA GLN A 133 -15.59 -16.37 -3.31
C GLN A 133 -16.92 -15.61 -3.41
N ASP A 134 -17.40 -15.01 -2.32
CA ASP A 134 -18.64 -14.23 -2.29
C ASP A 134 -18.50 -12.83 -2.92
N GLN A 135 -17.35 -12.18 -2.79
CA GLN A 135 -17.04 -10.91 -3.47
C GLN A 135 -16.85 -11.09 -4.98
N MET A 136 -16.33 -12.24 -5.43
CA MET A 136 -16.32 -12.59 -6.86
C MET A 136 -17.72 -12.72 -7.45
N HIS A 137 -18.72 -13.15 -6.65
CA HIS A 137 -20.09 -13.39 -7.13
C HIS A 137 -20.99 -12.16 -7.08
N ARG A 138 -20.62 -11.10 -6.34
CA ARG A 138 -21.41 -9.87 -6.30
C ARG A 138 -20.90 -8.85 -7.32
N ASN A 139 -21.72 -8.55 -8.32
CA ASN A 139 -21.56 -7.44 -9.27
C ASN A 139 -21.69 -6.06 -8.58
N LEU A 140 -20.94 -5.80 -7.50
CA LEU A 140 -20.82 -4.44 -6.99
C LEU A 140 -19.77 -3.72 -7.84
N PRO A 141 -20.09 -2.55 -8.43
CA PRO A 141 -19.06 -1.69 -9.00
C PRO A 141 -18.00 -1.44 -7.92
N PRO A 142 -16.70 -1.49 -8.26
CA PRO A 142 -15.66 -1.33 -7.27
C PRO A 142 -15.86 0.04 -6.61
N ASP A 143 -15.95 0.04 -5.28
CA ASP A 143 -16.10 1.27 -4.48
C ASP A 143 -15.05 2.27 -4.96
N ILE A 144 -15.52 3.42 -5.45
CA ILE A 144 -14.71 4.49 -6.03
C ILE A 144 -13.57 4.86 -5.08
N THR A 145 -13.81 4.74 -3.77
CA THR A 145 -12.84 4.96 -2.70
C THR A 145 -11.72 3.92 -2.72
N LYS A 146 -12.02 2.63 -2.90
CA LYS A 146 -11.02 1.54 -2.97
C LYS A 146 -10.16 1.66 -4.22
N VAL A 147 -10.78 1.98 -5.35
CA VAL A 147 -10.12 2.24 -6.63
C VAL A 147 -9.15 3.42 -6.52
N ALA A 148 -9.59 4.52 -5.87
CA ALA A 148 -8.76 5.68 -5.59
C ALA A 148 -7.52 5.32 -4.76
N ILE A 149 -7.71 4.63 -3.63
CA ILE A 149 -6.65 4.28 -2.69
C ILE A 149 -5.65 3.32 -3.35
N ILE A 150 -6.12 2.30 -4.07
CA ILE A 150 -5.25 1.37 -4.80
C ILE A 150 -4.41 2.12 -5.84
N GLY A 151 -5.01 3.02 -6.62
CA GLY A 151 -4.28 3.81 -7.61
C GLY A 151 -3.21 4.70 -6.98
N VAL A 152 -3.55 5.36 -5.87
CA VAL A 152 -2.63 6.24 -5.13
C VAL A 152 -1.46 5.48 -4.53
N VAL A 153 -1.76 4.37 -3.84
CA VAL A 153 -0.74 3.51 -3.20
C VAL A 153 0.14 2.84 -4.27
N SER A 154 -0.45 2.32 -5.35
CA SER A 154 0.31 1.72 -6.46
C SER A 154 1.27 2.72 -7.08
N LEU A 155 0.85 3.96 -7.35
CA LEU A 155 1.75 4.95 -7.93
C LEU A 155 2.85 5.36 -6.95
N ALA A 156 2.50 5.60 -5.68
CA ALA A 156 3.48 5.95 -4.66
C ALA A 156 4.59 4.88 -4.60
N LEU A 157 4.19 3.61 -4.62
CA LEU A 157 5.11 2.48 -4.65
C LEU A 157 5.92 2.42 -5.95
N ILE A 158 5.30 2.61 -7.13
CA ILE A 158 6.03 2.64 -8.41
C ILE A 158 7.05 3.78 -8.46
N VAL A 159 6.68 4.97 -7.98
CA VAL A 159 7.55 6.16 -7.93
C VAL A 159 8.72 5.93 -6.97
N ILE A 160 8.44 5.38 -5.79
CA ILE A 160 9.47 5.02 -4.81
C ILE A 160 10.40 3.96 -5.41
N ILE A 161 9.86 2.86 -5.94
CA ILE A 161 10.66 1.78 -6.57
C ILE A 161 11.49 2.28 -7.76
N SER A 162 10.92 3.11 -8.64
CA SER A 162 11.63 3.67 -9.80
C SER A 162 12.82 4.52 -9.37
N LYS A 163 12.69 5.30 -8.29
CA LYS A 163 13.78 6.08 -7.68
C LYS A 163 14.81 5.21 -6.98
N LEU A 164 14.36 4.12 -6.39
CA LEU A 164 15.17 3.18 -5.65
C LEU A 164 16.05 2.30 -6.58
N ILE A 165 15.60 1.99 -7.79
CA ILE A 165 16.37 1.22 -8.80
C ILE A 165 17.41 2.07 -9.53
N THR A 166 17.15 3.37 -9.72
CA THR A 166 17.91 4.20 -10.67
C THR A 166 19.16 4.88 -10.10
N ASN A 167 19.59 4.53 -8.88
CA ASN A 167 20.85 4.94 -8.24
C ASN A 167 21.19 6.45 -8.33
N THR A 168 20.19 7.32 -8.51
CA THR A 168 20.38 8.76 -8.70
C THR A 168 19.50 9.56 -7.74
N GLY A 169 20.10 10.50 -7.01
CA GLY A 169 19.41 11.44 -6.12
C GLY A 169 19.04 10.91 -4.73
N THR A 170 18.46 11.80 -3.91
CA THR A 170 17.71 11.52 -2.67
C THR A 170 16.24 11.28 -3.00
N PRO A 171 15.43 10.66 -2.12
CA PRO A 171 14.00 10.41 -2.37
C PRO A 171 13.23 11.66 -2.84
N PHE A 172 13.60 12.85 -2.35
CA PHE A 172 12.95 14.13 -2.70
C PHE A 172 13.73 15.03 -3.67
N GLN A 173 14.95 14.67 -4.11
CA GLN A 173 15.75 15.45 -5.07
C GLN A 173 16.55 14.53 -6.01
N GLY A 174 16.32 14.60 -7.32
CA GLY A 174 16.96 13.76 -8.34
C GLY A 174 16.24 12.43 -8.65
N GLY A 175 16.61 11.81 -9.78
CA GLY A 175 16.05 10.57 -10.33
C GLY A 175 15.48 10.73 -11.75
N ILE A 176 15.06 9.62 -12.39
CA ILE A 176 14.46 9.64 -13.76
C ILE A 176 13.02 10.21 -13.75
N ILE A 177 12.37 10.20 -12.59
CA ILE A 177 10.97 10.60 -12.42
C ILE A 177 10.85 11.57 -11.23
N SER A 178 10.17 12.69 -11.43
CA SER A 178 9.84 13.64 -10.35
C SER A 178 8.71 13.09 -9.48
N GLY A 179 9.02 12.72 -8.23
CA GLY A 179 8.04 12.14 -7.31
C GLY A 179 6.94 13.12 -6.90
N HIS A 180 7.27 14.39 -6.66
CA HIS A 180 6.30 15.44 -6.34
C HIS A 180 5.33 15.69 -7.50
N SER A 181 5.84 15.67 -8.73
CA SER A 181 5.00 15.82 -9.92
C SER A 181 4.08 14.61 -10.11
N ALA A 182 4.62 13.39 -9.96
CA ALA A 182 3.82 12.17 -10.03
C ALA A 182 2.69 12.13 -8.99
N ILE A 183 2.97 12.50 -7.74
CA ILE A 183 1.96 12.59 -6.67
C ILE A 183 0.94 13.70 -6.96
N GLY A 184 1.39 14.88 -7.39
CA GLY A 184 0.50 16.00 -7.72
C GLY A 184 -0.48 15.63 -8.85
N PHE A 185 0.02 15.05 -9.93
CA PHE A 185 -0.82 14.63 -11.07
C PHE A 185 -1.74 13.46 -10.71
N LEU A 186 -1.30 12.53 -9.86
CA LEU A 186 -2.16 11.47 -9.34
C LEU A 186 -3.36 12.02 -8.58
N LEU A 187 -3.12 12.90 -7.61
CA LEU A 187 -4.18 13.51 -6.81
C LEU A 187 -5.14 14.30 -7.71
N ALA A 188 -4.61 15.06 -8.66
CA ALA A 188 -5.42 15.78 -9.64
C ALA A 188 -6.30 14.85 -10.49
N MET A 189 -5.75 13.72 -10.95
CA MET A 189 -6.49 12.74 -11.74
C MET A 189 -7.52 11.98 -10.91
N THR A 190 -7.21 11.64 -9.65
CA THR A 190 -8.18 11.08 -8.71
C THR A 190 -9.34 12.05 -8.48
N ILE A 191 -9.06 13.34 -8.28
CA ILE A 191 -10.10 14.38 -8.15
C ILE A 191 -10.90 14.49 -9.46
N LEU A 192 -10.24 14.46 -10.63
CA LEU A 192 -10.92 14.49 -11.94
C LEU A 192 -11.93 13.34 -12.10
N PHE A 193 -11.59 12.12 -11.68
CA PHE A 193 -12.48 10.96 -11.81
C PHE A 193 -13.53 10.83 -10.72
N THR A 194 -13.37 11.54 -9.59
CA THR A 194 -14.29 11.45 -8.44
C THR A 194 -15.16 12.69 -8.25
N ALA A 195 -14.73 13.86 -8.75
CA ALA A 195 -15.46 15.10 -8.61
C ALA A 195 -16.66 15.13 -9.55
N ASN A 196 -17.84 15.39 -8.99
CA ASN A 196 -19.06 15.64 -9.77
C ASN A 196 -19.06 17.01 -10.47
N ASN A 197 -18.10 17.89 -10.15
CA ASN A 197 -18.01 19.24 -10.69
C ASN A 197 -16.71 19.42 -11.50
N PRO A 198 -16.79 19.72 -12.81
CA PRO A 198 -15.61 19.87 -13.66
C PRO A 198 -14.69 21.03 -13.25
N ALA A 199 -15.21 22.05 -12.55
CA ALA A 199 -14.40 23.16 -12.06
C ALA A 199 -13.40 22.70 -10.98
N ILE A 200 -13.80 21.80 -10.08
CA ILE A 200 -12.93 21.24 -9.04
C ILE A 200 -11.79 20.42 -9.67
N ALA A 201 -12.12 19.64 -10.70
CA ALA A 201 -11.14 18.86 -11.45
C ALA A 201 -10.13 19.75 -12.18
N PHE A 202 -10.61 20.82 -12.83
CA PHE A 202 -9.75 21.81 -13.49
C PHE A 202 -8.77 22.47 -12.51
N LEU A 203 -9.27 22.91 -11.35
CA LEU A 203 -8.42 23.50 -10.30
C LEU A 203 -7.37 22.52 -9.78
N ALA A 204 -7.73 21.24 -9.63
CA ALA A 204 -6.79 20.21 -9.17
C ALA A 204 -5.66 19.96 -10.19
N ILE A 205 -5.99 19.94 -11.49
CA ILE A 205 -4.98 19.84 -12.57
C ILE A 205 -4.06 21.07 -12.57
N LEU A 206 -4.63 22.27 -12.39
CA LEU A 206 -3.86 23.52 -12.31
C LEU A 206 -2.88 23.49 -11.12
N LEU A 207 -3.34 23.02 -9.95
CA LEU A 207 -2.48 22.82 -8.78
C LEU A 207 -1.35 21.82 -9.05
N ALA A 208 -1.63 20.69 -9.72
CA ALA A 208 -0.61 19.73 -10.09
C ALA A 208 0.46 20.31 -11.03
N VAL A 209 0.04 21.15 -12.00
CA VAL A 209 0.95 21.88 -12.88
C VAL A 209 1.81 22.87 -12.10
N LEU A 210 1.26 23.62 -11.14
CA LEU A 210 2.03 24.52 -10.28
C LEU A 210 3.05 23.77 -9.41
N VAL A 211 2.65 22.62 -8.85
CA VAL A 211 3.57 21.75 -8.10
C VAL A 211 4.69 21.25 -9.01
N ALA A 212 4.38 20.85 -10.25
CA ALA A 212 5.37 20.42 -11.23
C ALA A 212 6.33 21.54 -11.65
N GLN A 213 5.81 22.74 -11.92
CA GLN A 213 6.59 23.93 -12.28
C GLN A 213 7.56 24.31 -11.16
N SER A 214 7.12 24.31 -9.90
CA SER A 214 7.97 24.66 -8.76
C SER A 214 9.20 23.76 -8.63
N ARG A 215 9.14 22.52 -9.15
CA ARG A 215 10.29 21.59 -9.16
C ARG A 215 11.32 21.90 -10.24
N ILE A 216 10.89 22.42 -11.38
CA ILE A 216 11.77 22.86 -12.46
C ILE A 216 12.46 24.16 -12.05
N GLU A 217 11.69 25.09 -11.50
CA GLU A 217 12.18 26.41 -11.09
C GLU A 217 13.14 26.34 -9.90
N ALA A 218 12.90 25.42 -8.96
CA ALA A 218 13.83 25.16 -7.86
C ALA A 218 15.10 24.38 -8.28
N GLY A 219 15.25 24.03 -9.56
CA GLY A 219 16.44 23.36 -10.11
C GLY A 219 16.64 21.91 -9.63
N PHE A 220 15.66 21.32 -8.95
CA PHE A 220 15.78 19.97 -8.40
C PHE A 220 15.49 18.85 -9.40
N HIS A 221 14.75 19.14 -10.48
CA HIS A 221 14.36 18.17 -11.50
C HIS A 221 14.35 18.79 -12.90
N SER A 222 14.71 18.00 -13.91
CA SER A 222 14.58 18.42 -15.31
C SER A 222 13.13 18.36 -15.79
N LEU A 223 12.81 19.13 -16.83
CA LEU A 223 11.48 19.11 -17.48
C LEU A 223 11.06 17.69 -17.90
N ARG A 224 12.02 16.87 -18.36
CA ARG A 224 11.77 15.48 -18.80
C ARG A 224 11.32 14.60 -17.63
N GLU A 225 11.97 14.71 -16.47
CA GLU A 225 11.63 13.94 -15.27
C GLU A 225 10.23 14.29 -14.73
N VAL A 226 9.87 15.57 -14.83
CA VAL A 226 8.56 16.07 -14.45
C VAL A 226 7.47 15.54 -15.38
N ILE A 227 7.68 15.62 -16.70
CA ILE A 227 6.74 15.09 -17.70
C ILE A 227 6.56 13.58 -17.55
N LEU A 228 7.65 12.82 -17.37
CA LEU A 228 7.57 11.37 -17.18
C LEU A 228 6.72 11.01 -15.95
N GLY A 229 6.87 11.74 -14.85
CA GLY A 229 6.07 11.55 -13.63
C GLY A 229 4.59 11.84 -13.85
N ALA A 230 4.28 12.92 -14.56
CA ALA A 230 2.91 13.29 -14.90
C ALA A 230 2.23 12.25 -15.80
N VAL A 231 2.92 11.81 -16.87
CA VAL A 231 2.40 10.81 -17.82
C VAL A 231 2.16 9.48 -17.12
N LEU A 232 3.11 9.02 -16.31
CA LEU A 232 2.96 7.77 -15.55
C LEU A 232 1.73 7.84 -14.62
N ALA A 233 1.57 8.95 -13.90
CA ALA A 233 0.43 9.16 -13.02
C ALA A 233 -0.89 9.08 -13.81
N ILE A 234 -1.04 9.86 -14.88
CA ILE A 234 -2.24 9.91 -15.71
C ILE A 234 -2.61 8.53 -16.28
N LEU A 235 -1.63 7.79 -16.81
CA LEU A 235 -1.85 6.46 -17.38
C LEU A 235 -2.33 5.47 -16.31
N LEU A 236 -1.71 5.49 -15.12
CA LEU A 236 -2.08 4.60 -14.04
C LEU A 236 -3.47 4.92 -13.48
N THR A 237 -3.79 6.19 -13.21
CA THR A 237 -5.14 6.56 -12.74
C THR A 237 -6.19 6.26 -13.79
N GLY A 238 -5.90 6.50 -15.08
CA GLY A 238 -6.78 6.11 -16.17
C GLY A 238 -7.04 4.61 -16.22
N LEU A 239 -5.99 3.78 -16.10
CA LEU A 239 -6.12 2.33 -16.05
C LEU A 239 -6.96 1.86 -14.86
N VAL A 240 -6.76 2.46 -13.69
CA VAL A 240 -7.44 2.08 -12.45
C VAL A 240 -8.93 2.46 -12.48
N TYR A 241 -9.27 3.66 -12.95
CA TYR A 241 -10.65 4.16 -12.97
C TYR A 241 -11.47 3.73 -14.19
N ARG A 242 -10.86 3.56 -15.36
CA ARG A 242 -11.55 3.16 -16.60
C ARG A 242 -11.22 1.72 -17.01
N GLY A 243 -9.95 1.32 -16.94
CA GLY A 243 -9.50 0.02 -17.44
C GLY A 243 -9.95 -1.16 -16.58
N LEU A 244 -9.85 -1.07 -15.26
CA LEU A 244 -10.21 -2.17 -14.34
C LEU A 244 -11.70 -2.54 -14.41
N PRO A 245 -12.66 -1.58 -14.47
CA PRO A 245 -14.07 -1.90 -14.72
C PRO A 245 -14.32 -2.49 -16.11
N LEU A 246 -13.63 -2.01 -17.15
CA LEU A 246 -13.77 -2.52 -18.51
C LEU A 246 -13.27 -3.97 -18.63
N LEU A 247 -12.16 -4.34 -17.98
CA LEU A 247 -11.62 -5.69 -18.05
C LEU A 247 -12.58 -6.76 -17.51
N LYS A 248 -13.36 -6.40 -16.48
CA LYS A 248 -14.43 -7.27 -15.93
C LYS A 248 -15.56 -7.54 -16.93
N THR A 249 -15.78 -6.66 -17.91
CA THR A 249 -16.80 -6.86 -18.96
C THR A 249 -16.36 -7.85 -20.05
N PHE A 250 -15.05 -8.01 -20.27
CA PHE A 250 -14.49 -8.93 -21.27
C PHE A 250 -14.25 -10.35 -20.76
N PHE A 251 -14.13 -10.53 -19.44
CA PHE A 251 -14.01 -11.84 -18.80
C PHE A 251 -15.19 -12.10 -17.84
N PRO A 252 -16.42 -12.26 -18.36
CA PRO A 252 -17.53 -12.70 -17.54
C PRO A 252 -17.22 -14.10 -16.99
N SER A 253 -17.16 -14.22 -15.66
CA SER A 253 -17.09 -15.53 -14.98
C SER A 253 -18.25 -16.40 -15.44
N LYS A 254 -17.98 -17.64 -15.86
CA LYS A 254 -19.03 -18.62 -16.16
C LYS A 254 -19.84 -18.88 -14.89
N SER A 255 -21.07 -18.35 -14.85
CA SER A 255 -22.07 -18.76 -13.86
C SER A 255 -22.37 -20.25 -14.00
N PRO A 256 -22.49 -21.02 -12.91
CA PRO A 256 -23.07 -22.35 -13.00
C PRO A 256 -24.58 -22.22 -13.25
N THR A 257 -24.99 -22.67 -14.43
CA THR A 257 -26.38 -22.86 -14.83
C THR A 257 -27.06 -23.97 -14.03
N THR A 258 -28.30 -23.67 -13.60
CA THR A 258 -29.47 -24.57 -13.43
C THR A 258 -29.72 -25.16 -12.04
N THR A 259 -30.88 -24.84 -11.46
CA THR A 259 -31.97 -25.82 -11.29
C THR A 259 -33.32 -25.11 -11.22
N LYS A 260 -34.19 -25.44 -12.18
CA LYS A 260 -35.63 -25.19 -12.14
C LYS A 260 -36.23 -26.01 -10.98
N GLN A 261 -37.00 -25.37 -10.10
CA GLN A 261 -38.14 -25.97 -9.41
C GLN A 261 -39.26 -24.92 -9.49
N THR A 262 -40.14 -25.02 -10.47
CA THR A 262 -41.40 -25.78 -10.42
C THR A 262 -42.36 -25.21 -9.39
N THR A 263 -43.24 -24.34 -9.89
CA THR A 263 -44.70 -24.33 -9.65
C THR A 263 -45.17 -24.87 -8.29
N LEU A 264 -45.60 -23.97 -7.40
CA LEU A 264 -46.78 -24.21 -6.55
C LEU A 264 -47.63 -22.94 -6.54
N LEU A 265 -48.71 -22.96 -7.34
CA LEU A 265 -49.84 -22.06 -7.25
C LEU A 265 -50.55 -22.24 -5.90
N PRO A 266 -51.20 -21.21 -5.33
CA PRO A 266 -52.13 -21.40 -4.23
C PRO A 266 -53.43 -21.99 -4.78
N HIS A 267 -53.62 -23.31 -4.60
CA HIS A 267 -54.93 -23.92 -4.80
C HIS A 267 -55.85 -23.49 -3.65
N ALA A 268 -56.87 -22.72 -4.01
CA ALA A 268 -58.09 -22.63 -3.25
C ALA A 268 -58.70 -24.03 -3.10
N THR A 269 -58.95 -24.45 -1.86
CA THR A 269 -59.94 -25.48 -1.55
C THR A 269 -60.97 -24.86 -0.62
N GLN A 270 -62.15 -24.62 -1.21
CA GLN A 270 -63.41 -24.35 -0.54
C GLN A 270 -63.90 -25.58 0.24
N ARG A 271 -64.70 -25.27 1.29
CA ARG A 271 -65.71 -26.11 1.98
C ARG A 271 -65.18 -27.21 2.91
N ALA A 272 -65.78 -27.52 4.04
CA ALA A 272 -66.89 -27.01 4.86
C ALA A 272 -66.82 -27.87 6.17
N GLU A 273 -67.13 -27.41 7.38
CA GLU A 273 -68.43 -27.46 8.08
C GLU A 273 -68.10 -27.41 9.58
N GLY A 274 -68.98 -26.85 10.43
CA GLY A 274 -69.02 -27.24 11.85
C GLY A 274 -68.96 -26.13 12.91
N SER A 275 -69.99 -25.29 12.96
CA SER A 275 -70.83 -25.03 14.15
C SER A 275 -70.23 -24.61 15.52
N THR A 276 -70.97 -23.68 16.15
CA THR A 276 -70.94 -23.18 17.55
C THR A 276 -69.92 -22.06 17.82
N ARG A 277 -70.25 -20.92 18.46
CA ARG A 277 -71.43 -20.47 19.22
C ARG A 277 -71.42 -18.93 19.32
N ARG A 278 -72.61 -18.36 19.49
CA ARG A 278 -72.94 -16.93 19.72
C ARG A 278 -72.24 -16.31 20.94
N VAL A 279 -72.12 -14.97 20.91
CA VAL A 279 -72.43 -13.92 21.94
C VAL A 279 -71.44 -12.76 21.68
N GLY A 280 -71.83 -11.62 21.11
CA GLY A 280 -72.56 -10.48 21.72
C GLY A 280 -71.62 -9.26 21.67
N GLY A 281 -71.99 -8.00 21.48
CA GLY A 281 -73.21 -7.28 21.15
C GLY A 281 -72.78 -5.90 20.61
N ASP A 282 -73.66 -5.25 19.85
CA ASP A 282 -73.45 -3.95 19.18
C ASP A 282 -73.60 -2.79 20.20
N PRO A 283 -72.82 -1.68 20.11
CA PRO A 283 -73.00 -0.52 20.96
C PRO A 283 -73.98 0.49 20.34
N THR A 284 -74.53 1.34 21.20
CA THR A 284 -75.31 2.59 20.95
C THR A 284 -76.83 2.51 21.15
N LEU A 285 -77.29 3.16 22.24
CA LEU A 285 -78.45 4.05 22.35
C LEU A 285 -78.58 4.49 23.83
N GLY A 286 -78.61 5.81 24.09
CA GLY A 286 -78.97 6.41 25.38
C GLY A 286 -77.82 7.04 26.15
#